data_AF-A0A2V8FKK8-F1
#
_entry.id   AF-A0A2V8FKK8-F1
#
_cell.length_a   1.000
_cell.length_b   1.000
_cell.length_c   1.000
_cell.angle_alpha   90.00
_cell.angle_beta   90.00
_cell.angle_gamma   90.00
#
_symmetry.space_group_name_H-M   'P 1'
#
loop_
_entity.id
_entity.type
_entity.pdbx_description
1 polymer ?
#
loop_
_entity_poly.entity_id
_entity_poly.type
_entity_poly.pdbx_seq_one_letter_code
_entity_poly.pdbx_strand_id
1 'polypeptide(L)'
;MRHAVLTGIDAGGWLVFYPKSRHQGRERLGKQRREIMVTRRDLLKMGILGSSGFVTLPSGGGFGRVSRFFDHNNQGSSPRLTPFVDELPGTGNSPFQTLTNVDAFSNVQDYAQPFCGPRTHYYEIAVVERNVKFHRDLPPTSVWAYVDKWGGNIPDRLITFQYPKIRLGQQIGGGYLARVHNFLTTAPRDFGFPNVTVHFHGGHQPSPADGFPHDISNRPSSFPAQVTIPVGGFHDYAYPFADVGIFDGPIEEAERPSTYWFHDHFLDFTGQNVYRGLANIA
;
A
#
# COMPACT_ATOMS: atom_id res chain seq x y z
N MET A 1 31.62 22.12 4.68
CA MET A 1 30.67 21.60 5.69
C MET A 1 31.48 21.11 6.89
N ARG A 2 31.20 21.61 8.11
CA ARG A 2 31.92 21.19 9.34
C ARG A 2 31.10 20.09 10.01
N HIS A 3 31.72 18.93 10.26
CA HIS A 3 31.08 17.78 10.92
C HIS A 3 30.80 18.09 12.41
N ALA A 4 29.53 17.99 12.83
CA ALA A 4 29.11 18.00 14.23
C ALA A 4 28.77 16.57 14.68
N VAL A 5 29.03 16.24 15.95
CA VAL A 5 28.75 14.92 16.53
C VAL A 5 27.63 15.08 17.57
N LEU A 6 26.64 14.19 17.53
CA LEU A 6 25.57 14.12 18.52
C LEU A 6 26.13 13.56 19.84
N THR A 7 25.87 14.25 20.94
CA THR A 7 26.55 13.96 22.23
C THR A 7 25.60 13.77 23.41
N GLY A 8 24.29 13.98 23.25
CA GLY A 8 23.31 13.71 24.31
C GLY A 8 21.91 14.26 24.04
N ILE A 9 20.95 13.82 24.86
CA ILE A 9 19.61 14.41 24.99
C ILE A 9 19.50 14.95 26.42
N ASP A 10 19.00 16.18 26.58
CA ASP A 10 18.79 16.76 27.91
C ASP A 10 17.51 16.25 28.59
N ALA A 11 17.31 16.61 29.86
CA ALA A 11 16.16 16.18 30.65
C ALA A 11 14.79 16.65 30.09
N GLY A 12 14.77 17.54 29.10
CA GLY A 12 13.57 18.01 28.40
C GLY A 12 13.30 17.32 27.06
N GLY A 13 14.16 16.39 26.62
CA GLY A 13 13.98 15.65 25.37
C GLY A 13 14.56 16.32 24.12
N TRP A 14 15.44 17.31 24.26
CA TRP A 14 16.08 18.01 23.14
C TRP A 14 17.43 17.39 22.75
N LEU A 15 17.70 17.29 21.44
CA LEU A 15 18.97 16.78 20.90
C LEU A 15 20.06 17.86 20.94
N VAL A 16 21.20 17.56 21.55
CA VAL A 16 22.34 18.48 21.70
C VAL A 16 23.53 18.02 20.84
N PHE A 17 23.99 18.91 19.95
CA PHE A 17 25.14 18.66 19.07
C PHE A 17 26.36 19.51 19.47
N TYR A 18 27.55 18.91 19.52
CA TYR A 18 28.81 19.64 19.69
C TYR A 18 29.69 19.56 18.43
N PRO A 19 30.35 20.66 18.03
CA PRO A 19 31.37 20.62 16.99
C PRO A 19 32.64 19.92 17.51
N LYS A 20 33.22 19.03 16.70
CA LYS A 20 34.53 18.42 17.00
C LYS A 20 35.62 19.51 16.97
N SER A 21 36.23 19.82 18.12
CA SER A 21 37.50 20.55 18.16
C SER A 21 38.67 19.55 18.14
N ARG A 22 39.61 19.75 17.21
CA ARG A 22 40.96 19.16 17.32
C ARG A 22 41.67 19.85 18.49
N HIS A 23 42.33 19.05 19.34
CA HIS A 23 43.08 19.48 20.53
C HIS A 23 43.91 20.76 20.33
N GLN A 24 43.81 21.70 21.26
CA GLN A 24 44.92 22.37 21.95
C GLN A 24 44.40 23.44 22.93
N GLY A 25 45.05 23.53 24.10
CA GLY A 25 45.17 24.78 24.87
C GLY A 25 43.99 25.18 25.76
N ARG A 26 44.26 25.30 27.06
CA ARG A 26 43.49 26.13 28.01
C ARG A 26 43.38 27.55 27.45
N GLU A 27 42.17 28.09 27.33
CA GLU A 27 41.84 29.46 27.74
C GLU A 27 40.32 29.73 27.62
N ARG A 28 39.80 30.47 28.60
CA ARG A 28 38.40 30.89 28.71
C ARG A 28 38.14 32.00 27.70
N LEU A 29 37.11 31.87 26.85
CA LEU A 29 36.40 32.99 26.23
C LEU A 29 35.02 32.53 25.74
N GLY A 30 33.98 33.26 26.15
CA GLY A 30 32.57 32.92 25.97
C GLY A 30 32.15 32.79 24.50
N LYS A 31 31.35 31.77 24.20
CA LYS A 31 30.70 31.58 22.90
C LYS A 31 29.18 31.51 23.09
N GLN A 32 28.48 32.50 22.54
CA GLN A 32 27.04 32.46 22.30
C GLN A 32 26.67 31.16 21.57
N ARG A 33 25.81 30.34 22.20
CA ARG A 33 25.22 29.15 21.61
C ARG A 33 24.10 29.59 20.66
N ARG A 34 24.19 29.25 19.37
CA ARG A 34 23.02 29.24 18.48
C ARG A 34 22.46 27.83 18.47
N GLU A 35 21.32 27.64 19.12
CA GLU A 35 20.53 26.40 19.05
C GLU A 35 19.77 26.37 17.73
N ILE A 36 19.93 25.29 16.95
CA ILE A 36 19.10 25.02 15.78
C ILE A 36 18.01 24.07 16.27
N MET A 37 16.80 24.59 16.50
CA MET A 37 15.63 23.78 16.83
C MET A 37 15.05 23.19 15.55
N VAL A 38 15.09 21.87 15.42
CA VAL A 38 14.33 21.12 14.41
C VAL A 38 13.00 20.71 15.02
N THR A 39 11.89 21.07 14.38
CA THR A 39 10.55 20.81 14.94
C THR A 39 10.03 19.42 14.54
N ARG A 40 9.02 18.91 15.27
CA ARG A 40 8.33 17.65 14.91
C ARG A 40 7.78 17.66 13.47
N ARG A 41 7.34 18.83 13.00
CA ARG A 41 6.84 19.03 11.63
C ARG A 41 7.96 18.87 10.60
N ASP A 42 9.17 19.29 10.92
CA ASP A 42 10.33 19.15 10.03
C ASP A 42 10.76 17.68 9.93
N LEU A 43 10.68 16.93 11.03
CA LEU A 43 10.96 15.48 11.04
C LEU A 43 9.92 14.66 10.26
N LEU A 44 8.64 15.07 10.28
CA LEU A 44 7.58 14.50 9.44
C LEU A 44 7.81 14.81 7.95
N LYS A 45 8.18 16.04 7.61
CA LYS A 45 8.53 16.44 6.23
C LYS A 45 9.75 15.71 5.69
N MET A 46 10.71 15.36 6.56
CA MET A 46 11.88 14.57 6.19
C MET A 46 11.61 13.05 6.13
N GLY A 47 10.37 12.61 6.39
CA GLY A 47 10.00 11.19 6.35
C GLY A 47 10.53 10.35 7.52
N ILE A 48 11.18 10.96 8.52
CA ILE A 48 11.81 10.26 9.66
C ILE A 48 10.76 9.73 10.65
N LEU A 49 9.59 10.38 10.73
CA LEU A 49 8.48 9.98 11.60
C LEU A 49 7.25 9.45 10.84
N GLY A 50 7.35 9.27 9.52
CA GLY A 50 6.34 8.58 8.72
C GLY A 50 6.52 7.06 8.81
N SER A 51 5.50 6.30 8.43
CA SER A 51 5.47 4.82 8.41
C SER A 51 6.65 4.18 7.64
N SER A 52 7.30 4.91 6.73
CA SER A 52 8.50 4.49 6.00
C SER A 52 9.84 4.80 6.70
N GLY A 53 9.89 5.73 7.66
CA GLY A 53 11.13 6.15 8.35
C GLY A 53 11.59 5.23 9.48
N PHE A 54 10.74 4.30 9.93
CA PHE A 54 11.03 3.38 11.02
C PHE A 54 11.84 2.13 10.60
N VAL A 55 12.17 1.98 9.32
CA VAL A 55 12.84 0.78 8.77
C VAL A 55 14.38 0.86 8.85
N THR A 56 15.00 2.01 9.15
CA THR A 56 16.46 2.16 9.00
C THR A 56 17.27 2.44 10.27
N LEU A 57 16.78 2.09 11.46
CA LEU A 57 17.60 2.22 12.68
C LEU A 57 18.18 0.86 13.10
N PRO A 58 19.51 0.71 13.16
CA PRO A 58 20.13 -0.51 13.65
C PRO A 58 19.88 -0.67 15.15
N SER A 59 19.57 -1.90 15.56
CA SER A 59 19.54 -2.29 16.98
C SER A 59 20.94 -2.18 17.59
N GLY A 60 21.09 -1.41 18.68
CA GLY A 60 22.27 -1.47 19.55
C GLY A 60 23.10 -0.19 19.76
N GLY A 61 22.61 0.99 19.39
CA GLY A 61 23.22 2.27 19.79
C GLY A 61 22.46 2.94 20.94
N GLY A 62 23.13 3.70 21.81
CA GLY A 62 22.59 4.35 23.02
C GLY A 62 21.43 5.37 22.84
N PHE A 63 20.80 5.39 21.66
CA PHE A 63 19.52 6.04 21.36
C PHE A 63 18.62 5.00 20.68
N GLY A 64 17.91 4.20 21.46
CA GLY A 64 17.20 3.05 20.93
C GLY A 64 16.34 2.35 21.97
N ARG A 65 15.47 3.10 22.67
CA ARG A 65 14.27 2.49 23.20
C ARG A 65 13.18 2.68 22.17
N VAL A 66 13.16 1.76 21.21
CA VAL A 66 11.94 1.52 20.44
C VAL A 66 10.84 1.26 21.46
N SER A 67 9.64 1.81 21.26
CA SER A 67 8.48 1.56 22.10
C SER A 67 8.38 0.05 22.38
N ARG A 68 7.94 -0.33 23.58
CA ARG A 68 7.81 -1.73 24.07
C ARG A 68 7.07 -2.68 23.10
N PHE A 69 6.38 -2.12 22.10
CA PHE A 69 5.81 -2.81 20.94
C PHE A 69 6.83 -3.50 20.02
N PHE A 70 8.10 -3.08 19.99
CA PHE A 70 9.17 -3.62 19.14
C PHE A 70 10.33 -4.24 19.96
N ASP A 71 10.09 -4.58 21.23
CA ASP A 71 11.06 -5.35 22.00
C ASP A 71 11.18 -6.74 21.35
N HIS A 72 12.30 -6.97 20.65
CA HIS A 72 12.59 -8.17 19.85
C HIS A 72 12.67 -9.44 20.71
N ASN A 73 12.57 -9.30 22.03
CA ASN A 73 12.64 -10.42 22.96
C ASN A 73 11.33 -11.24 23.06
N ASN A 74 10.24 -10.82 22.39
CA ASN A 74 8.96 -11.55 22.45
C ASN A 74 8.21 -11.68 21.11
N GLN A 75 8.82 -11.29 19.99
CA GLN A 75 8.31 -11.61 18.66
C GLN A 75 9.22 -12.71 18.11
N GLY A 76 8.70 -13.94 17.98
CA GLY A 76 9.49 -15.08 17.54
C GLY A 76 10.22 -14.75 16.23
N SER A 77 11.54 -14.84 16.23
CA SER A 77 12.34 -14.71 15.01
C SER A 77 11.85 -15.72 13.98
N SER A 78 11.73 -15.30 12.71
CA SER A 78 11.45 -16.24 11.63
C SER A 78 12.49 -17.37 11.63
N PRO A 79 12.09 -18.62 11.36
CA PRO A 79 13.03 -19.73 11.31
C PRO A 79 14.10 -19.47 10.25
N ARG A 80 15.30 -20.01 10.46
CA ARG A 80 16.36 -19.96 9.44
C ARG A 80 15.95 -20.83 8.25
N LEU A 81 15.94 -20.24 7.06
CA LEU A 81 15.58 -20.92 5.81
C LEU A 81 16.80 -20.98 4.88
N THR A 82 16.86 -22.01 4.05
CA THR A 82 17.88 -22.13 3.00
C THR A 82 17.55 -21.16 1.86
N PRO A 83 18.43 -20.22 1.50
CA PRO A 83 18.12 -19.26 0.44
C PRO A 83 18.18 -19.91 -0.96
N PHE A 84 17.42 -19.33 -1.91
CA PHE A 84 17.44 -19.66 -3.35
C PHE A 84 17.07 -21.11 -3.71
N VAL A 85 16.19 -21.73 -2.93
CA VAL A 85 15.74 -23.10 -3.17
C VAL A 85 14.41 -23.18 -3.90
N ASP A 86 13.55 -22.17 -3.83
CA ASP A 86 12.25 -22.19 -4.50
C ASP A 86 12.24 -21.27 -5.73
N GLU A 87 11.56 -21.71 -6.79
CA GLU A 87 11.45 -20.94 -8.03
C GLU A 87 10.62 -19.67 -7.84
N LEU A 88 10.95 -18.61 -8.58
CA LEU A 88 10.18 -17.37 -8.58
C LEU A 88 8.78 -17.61 -9.19
N PRO A 89 7.69 -17.38 -8.43
CA PRO A 89 6.33 -17.55 -8.96
C PRO A 89 6.05 -16.65 -10.17
N GLY A 90 5.25 -17.13 -11.12
CA GLY A 90 4.85 -16.34 -12.29
C GLY A 90 5.84 -16.39 -13.45
N THR A 91 6.88 -17.23 -13.36
CA THR A 91 7.88 -17.41 -14.42
C THR A 91 7.85 -18.82 -15.01
N GLY A 92 8.50 -19.01 -16.16
CA GLY A 92 8.66 -20.32 -16.79
C GLY A 92 7.33 -21.02 -17.10
N ASN A 93 7.16 -22.24 -16.57
CA ASN A 93 6.00 -23.10 -16.84
C ASN A 93 4.73 -22.72 -16.04
N SER A 94 4.78 -21.64 -15.24
CA SER A 94 3.63 -21.22 -14.44
C SER A 94 3.45 -19.69 -14.44
N PRO A 95 3.20 -19.08 -15.61
CA PRO A 95 2.99 -17.64 -15.73
C PRO A 95 1.72 -17.18 -15.00
N PHE A 96 1.65 -15.88 -14.69
CA PHE A 96 0.42 -15.30 -14.16
C PHE A 96 -0.68 -15.32 -15.22
N GLN A 97 -1.88 -15.71 -14.81
CA GLN A 97 -3.04 -15.66 -15.68
C GLN A 97 -3.46 -14.20 -15.87
N THR A 98 -3.97 -13.86 -17.05
CA THR A 98 -4.56 -12.53 -17.27
C THR A 98 -6.01 -12.57 -16.79
N LEU A 99 -6.44 -11.53 -16.08
CA LEU A 99 -7.80 -11.43 -15.52
C LEU A 99 -8.87 -11.64 -16.60
N THR A 100 -9.86 -12.49 -16.30
CA THR A 100 -10.91 -12.88 -17.25
C THR A 100 -11.90 -11.74 -17.46
N ASN A 101 -12.05 -11.30 -18.72
CA ASN A 101 -13.08 -10.33 -19.09
C ASN A 101 -14.46 -11.01 -19.09
N VAL A 102 -15.44 -10.37 -18.45
CA VAL A 102 -16.83 -10.83 -18.34
C VAL A 102 -17.79 -9.89 -19.07
N ASP A 103 -19.05 -10.31 -19.16
CA ASP A 103 -20.14 -9.49 -19.67
C ASP A 103 -20.39 -8.25 -18.79
N ALA A 104 -21.00 -7.23 -19.38
CA ALA A 104 -21.34 -6.00 -18.68
C ALA A 104 -22.30 -6.26 -17.51
N PHE A 105 -22.05 -5.62 -16.37
CA PHE A 105 -22.93 -5.76 -15.20
C PHE A 105 -24.25 -5.03 -15.41
N SER A 106 -25.35 -5.67 -15.04
CA SER A 106 -26.68 -5.06 -15.11
C SER A 106 -26.93 -3.99 -14.04
N ASN A 107 -26.13 -3.98 -12.96
CA ASN A 107 -26.30 -3.14 -11.79
C ASN A 107 -24.99 -2.45 -11.38
N VAL A 108 -24.40 -1.65 -12.27
CA VAL A 108 -23.22 -0.83 -11.94
C VAL A 108 -23.61 0.30 -10.99
N GLN A 109 -22.77 0.57 -9.99
CA GLN A 109 -22.98 1.69 -9.05
C GLN A 109 -23.11 3.04 -9.77
N ASP A 110 -24.05 3.88 -9.33
CA ASP A 110 -24.46 5.11 -10.03
C ASP A 110 -23.29 6.03 -10.40
N TYR A 111 -22.30 6.14 -9.52
CA TYR A 111 -21.12 6.98 -9.75
C TYR A 111 -20.27 6.49 -10.95
N ALA A 112 -20.26 5.17 -11.19
CA ALA A 112 -19.41 4.51 -12.19
C ALA A 112 -20.08 4.45 -13.58
N GLN A 113 -21.42 4.59 -13.64
CA GLN A 113 -22.21 4.58 -14.88
C GLN A 113 -21.68 5.54 -15.96
N PRO A 114 -21.31 6.81 -15.65
CA PRO A 114 -20.82 7.75 -16.67
C PRO A 114 -19.49 7.34 -17.31
N PHE A 115 -18.74 6.43 -16.69
CA PHE A 115 -17.44 5.95 -17.18
C PHE A 115 -17.56 4.70 -18.04
N CYS A 116 -18.73 4.05 -18.04
CA CYS A 116 -19.00 2.83 -18.79
C CYS A 116 -19.49 3.15 -20.21
N GLY A 117 -19.09 2.32 -21.17
CA GLY A 117 -19.53 2.45 -22.55
C GLY A 117 -19.19 1.22 -23.39
N PRO A 118 -19.41 1.27 -24.72
CA PRO A 118 -19.24 0.13 -25.62
C PRO A 118 -17.80 -0.44 -25.68
N ARG A 119 -16.81 0.29 -25.16
CA ARG A 119 -15.40 -0.12 -25.13
C ARG A 119 -14.90 -0.45 -23.73
N THR A 120 -15.78 -0.44 -22.72
CA THR A 120 -15.42 -0.79 -21.34
C THR A 120 -15.28 -2.31 -21.22
N HIS A 121 -14.17 -2.75 -20.62
CA HIS A 121 -13.99 -4.16 -20.25
C HIS A 121 -14.34 -4.38 -18.78
N TYR A 122 -15.07 -5.45 -18.50
CA TYR A 122 -15.59 -5.77 -17.18
C TYR A 122 -14.80 -6.93 -16.56
N TYR A 123 -14.52 -6.83 -15.27
CA TYR A 123 -13.79 -7.86 -14.52
C TYR A 123 -14.41 -8.05 -13.14
N GLU A 124 -14.40 -9.29 -12.65
CA GLU A 124 -14.77 -9.60 -11.26
C GLU A 124 -13.58 -10.16 -10.50
N ILE A 125 -13.21 -9.47 -9.42
CA ILE A 125 -12.13 -9.86 -8.52
C ILE A 125 -12.76 -10.28 -7.21
N ALA A 126 -12.29 -11.37 -6.63
CA ALA A 126 -12.69 -11.84 -5.32
C ALA A 126 -11.54 -11.67 -4.32
N VAL A 127 -11.85 -11.16 -3.14
CA VAL A 127 -10.96 -11.14 -1.97
C VAL A 127 -11.29 -12.36 -1.12
N VAL A 128 -10.33 -13.27 -0.98
CA VAL A 128 -10.53 -14.57 -0.34
C VAL A 128 -9.40 -14.91 0.62
N GLU A 129 -9.68 -15.75 1.61
CA GLU A 129 -8.68 -16.42 2.43
C GLU A 129 -8.09 -17.61 1.69
N ARG A 130 -6.76 -17.77 1.72
CA ARG A 130 -6.06 -18.88 1.07
C ARG A 130 -4.88 -19.36 1.93
N ASN A 131 -4.42 -20.58 1.66
CA ASN A 131 -3.16 -21.08 2.21
C ASN A 131 -2.12 -21.12 1.10
N VAL A 132 -1.02 -20.39 1.28
CA VAL A 132 0.08 -20.29 0.30
C VAL A 132 1.37 -20.81 0.93
N LYS A 133 2.11 -21.63 0.19
CA LYS A 133 3.41 -22.13 0.63
C LYS A 133 4.52 -21.20 0.14
N PHE A 134 5.09 -20.42 1.05
CA PHE A 134 6.15 -19.45 0.73
C PHE A 134 7.56 -20.06 0.64
N HIS A 135 7.77 -21.24 1.21
CA HIS A 135 9.06 -21.92 1.19
C HIS A 135 8.85 -23.45 1.26
N ARG A 136 9.68 -24.24 0.58
CA ARG A 136 9.60 -25.73 0.58
C ARG A 136 9.58 -26.35 1.98
N ASP A 137 10.34 -25.74 2.90
CA ASP A 137 10.52 -26.22 4.28
C ASP A 137 9.53 -25.62 5.28
N LEU A 138 8.63 -24.73 4.84
CA LEU A 138 7.58 -24.17 5.70
C LEU A 138 6.21 -24.80 5.41
N PRO A 139 5.33 -24.92 6.41
CA PRO A 139 3.93 -25.22 6.17
C PRO A 139 3.27 -24.08 5.36
N PRO A 140 2.17 -24.37 4.64
CA PRO A 140 1.34 -23.32 4.05
C PRO A 140 0.91 -22.28 5.09
N THR A 141 0.95 -21.01 4.70
CA THR A 141 0.59 -19.86 5.53
C THR A 141 -0.76 -19.31 5.08
N SER A 142 -1.64 -19.03 6.04
CA SER A 142 -2.91 -18.39 5.78
C SER A 142 -2.70 -16.92 5.41
N VAL A 143 -3.21 -16.55 4.23
CA VAL A 143 -3.11 -15.22 3.61
C VAL A 143 -4.46 -14.78 3.09
N TRP A 144 -4.57 -13.50 2.78
CA TRP A 144 -5.64 -12.95 1.96
C TRP A 144 -5.10 -12.68 0.57
N ALA A 145 -5.90 -12.97 -0.45
CA ALA A 145 -5.48 -12.80 -1.83
C ALA A 145 -6.61 -12.23 -2.68
N TYR A 146 -6.22 -11.42 -3.67
CA TYR A 146 -7.05 -11.12 -4.82
C TYR A 146 -7.00 -12.31 -5.78
N VAL A 147 -8.17 -12.77 -6.21
CA VAL A 147 -8.30 -13.82 -7.22
C VAL A 147 -9.26 -13.41 -8.32
N ASP A 148 -9.04 -13.93 -9.52
CA ASP A 148 -10.04 -13.87 -10.58
C ASP A 148 -11.24 -14.71 -10.15
N LYS A 149 -12.41 -14.09 -10.01
CA LYS A 149 -13.63 -14.77 -9.54
C LYS A 149 -14.10 -15.85 -10.54
N TRP A 150 -13.75 -15.69 -11.81
CA TRP A 150 -14.11 -16.62 -12.89
C TRP A 150 -12.91 -17.39 -13.43
N GLY A 151 -11.72 -17.13 -12.89
CA GLY A 151 -10.52 -17.89 -13.18
C GLY A 151 -10.70 -19.33 -12.72
N GLY A 152 -10.41 -20.29 -13.59
CA GLY A 152 -10.60 -21.71 -13.31
C GLY A 152 -9.65 -22.23 -12.22
N ASN A 153 -8.61 -22.95 -12.59
CA ASN A 153 -7.62 -23.43 -11.61
C ASN A 153 -6.78 -22.25 -11.08
N ILE A 154 -7.19 -21.71 -9.93
CA ILE A 154 -6.46 -20.65 -9.22
C ILE A 154 -5.19 -21.27 -8.62
N PRO A 155 -3.97 -20.86 -9.03
CA PRO A 155 -2.75 -21.51 -8.57
C PRO A 155 -2.47 -21.19 -7.09
N ASP A 156 -1.81 -22.10 -6.37
CA ASP A 156 -1.47 -21.99 -4.93
C ASP A 156 -0.31 -21.02 -4.66
N ARG A 157 -0.55 -19.75 -4.98
CA ARG A 157 0.37 -18.62 -4.81
C ARG A 157 -0.40 -17.36 -4.44
N LEU A 158 0.32 -16.39 -3.90
CA LEU A 158 -0.25 -15.12 -3.45
C LEU A 158 -0.79 -14.29 -4.62
N ILE A 159 0.06 -14.02 -5.61
CA ILE A 159 -0.33 -13.33 -6.84
C ILE A 159 -0.88 -14.35 -7.83
N THR A 160 -2.17 -14.25 -8.15
CA THR A 160 -2.88 -15.25 -8.94
C THR A 160 -3.13 -14.82 -10.39
N PHE A 161 -3.26 -13.52 -10.61
CA PHE A 161 -3.49 -12.92 -11.92
C PHE A 161 -2.70 -11.62 -12.07
N GLN A 162 -2.56 -11.18 -13.32
CA GLN A 162 -2.17 -9.82 -13.69
C GLN A 162 -3.35 -9.14 -14.42
N TYR A 163 -3.45 -7.82 -14.32
CA TYR A 163 -4.40 -7.10 -15.17
C TYR A 163 -4.02 -7.24 -16.66
N PRO A 164 -5.00 -7.14 -17.57
CA PRO A 164 -4.71 -7.03 -18.99
C PRO A 164 -3.95 -5.74 -19.29
N LYS A 165 -3.25 -5.71 -20.43
CA LYS A 165 -2.44 -4.56 -20.83
C LYS A 165 -3.26 -3.27 -20.85
N ILE A 166 -2.92 -2.37 -19.94
CA ILE A 166 -3.51 -1.04 -19.82
C ILE A 166 -3.06 -0.18 -21.00
N ARG A 167 -4.03 0.52 -21.61
CA ARG A 167 -3.77 1.56 -22.61
C ARG A 167 -4.23 2.88 -22.02
N LEU A 168 -3.29 3.80 -21.83
CA LEU A 168 -3.56 5.19 -21.43
C LEU A 168 -4.12 6.02 -22.59
N GLY A 169 -4.73 7.15 -22.27
CA GLY A 169 -5.32 8.07 -23.25
C GLY A 169 -6.65 7.58 -23.83
N GLN A 170 -7.36 6.70 -23.11
CA GLN A 170 -8.67 6.25 -23.55
C GLN A 170 -9.75 7.32 -23.37
N GLN A 171 -10.66 7.40 -24.33
CA GLN A 171 -11.88 8.20 -24.17
C GLN A 171 -12.81 7.54 -23.15
N ILE A 172 -13.55 8.35 -22.40
CA ILE A 172 -14.60 7.90 -21.46
C ILE A 172 -15.55 6.91 -22.16
N GLY A 173 -16.00 5.88 -21.43
CA GLY A 173 -16.69 4.72 -22.00
C GLY A 173 -15.75 3.67 -22.61
N GLY A 174 -14.44 3.84 -22.41
CA GLY A 174 -13.41 2.81 -22.53
C GLY A 174 -12.92 2.37 -21.15
N GLY A 175 -11.68 1.86 -21.09
CA GLY A 175 -11.04 1.46 -19.86
C GLY A 175 -11.66 0.21 -19.25
N TYR A 176 -11.49 0.05 -17.94
CA TYR A 176 -11.93 -1.11 -17.19
C TYR A 176 -12.98 -0.73 -16.13
N LEU A 177 -13.91 -1.64 -15.88
CA LEU A 177 -14.74 -1.65 -14.69
C LEU A 177 -14.46 -2.94 -13.92
N ALA A 178 -13.84 -2.82 -12.74
CA ALA A 178 -13.53 -3.95 -11.88
C ALA A 178 -14.51 -4.00 -10.71
N ARG A 179 -15.31 -5.06 -10.61
CA ARG A 179 -16.13 -5.33 -9.43
C ARG A 179 -15.32 -6.18 -8.46
N VAL A 180 -15.03 -5.62 -7.29
CA VAL A 180 -14.30 -6.33 -6.24
C VAL A 180 -15.28 -6.83 -5.20
N HIS A 181 -15.36 -8.15 -5.04
CA HIS A 181 -16.16 -8.83 -4.03
C HIS A 181 -15.32 -9.18 -2.80
N ASN A 182 -15.87 -9.01 -1.61
CA ASN A 182 -15.24 -9.43 -0.38
C ASN A 182 -15.88 -10.74 0.14
N PHE A 183 -15.14 -11.84 0.05
CA PHE A 183 -15.55 -13.16 0.55
C PHE A 183 -14.69 -13.62 1.73
N LEU A 184 -14.04 -12.70 2.44
CA LEU A 184 -13.38 -13.03 3.70
C LEU A 184 -14.42 -13.57 4.70
N THR A 185 -14.07 -14.58 5.49
CA THR A 185 -15.08 -15.36 6.21
C THR A 185 -15.33 -14.84 7.62
N THR A 186 -14.34 -14.22 8.26
CA THR A 186 -14.45 -13.28 9.42
C THR A 186 -13.04 -12.90 9.87
N ALA A 187 -12.91 -11.80 10.62
CA ALA A 187 -11.64 -11.28 11.11
C ALA A 187 -10.78 -12.38 11.76
N PRO A 188 -9.59 -12.70 11.20
CA PRO A 188 -8.63 -13.55 11.88
C PRO A 188 -8.27 -12.92 13.22
N ARG A 189 -8.07 -13.77 14.23
CA ARG A 189 -7.48 -13.42 15.52
C ARG A 189 -6.34 -12.40 15.33
N ASP A 190 -6.53 -11.23 15.93
CA ASP A 190 -5.51 -10.25 16.32
C ASP A 190 -4.73 -9.47 15.23
N PHE A 191 -4.88 -9.75 13.91
CA PHE A 191 -4.14 -9.02 12.85
C PHE A 191 -4.86 -8.97 11.49
N GLY A 192 -5.18 -7.77 11.02
CA GLY A 192 -5.99 -7.49 9.83
C GLY A 192 -7.47 -7.24 10.17
N PHE A 193 -8.18 -6.52 9.30
CA PHE A 193 -9.62 -6.26 9.47
C PHE A 193 -10.37 -6.59 8.17
N PRO A 194 -11.45 -7.39 8.21
CA PRO A 194 -12.05 -8.01 7.02
C PRO A 194 -12.98 -7.07 6.25
N ASN A 195 -12.76 -5.75 6.38
CA ASN A 195 -13.29 -4.77 5.45
C ASN A 195 -12.15 -4.27 4.59
N VAL A 196 -12.45 -4.03 3.31
CA VAL A 196 -11.45 -3.65 2.34
C VAL A 196 -11.89 -2.42 1.56
N THR A 197 -10.90 -1.66 1.07
CA THR A 197 -11.06 -0.67 0.00
C THR A 197 -9.85 -0.83 -0.91
N VAL A 198 -10.04 -0.80 -2.23
CA VAL A 198 -8.93 -1.05 -3.17
C VAL A 198 -8.45 0.27 -3.74
N HIS A 199 -7.17 0.58 -3.54
CA HIS A 199 -6.49 1.69 -4.21
C HIS A 199 -5.75 1.17 -5.44
N PHE A 200 -6.02 1.78 -6.60
CA PHE A 200 -5.32 1.50 -7.85
C PHE A 200 -4.18 2.50 -8.02
N HIS A 201 -3.00 2.10 -7.55
CA HIS A 201 -1.86 3.00 -7.38
C HIS A 201 -1.23 3.39 -8.71
N GLY A 202 -1.04 4.70 -8.89
CA GLY A 202 -0.58 5.32 -10.13
C GLY A 202 -1.73 5.64 -11.09
N GLY A 203 -2.95 5.17 -10.83
CA GLY A 203 -4.11 5.48 -11.65
C GLY A 203 -4.63 6.91 -11.42
N HIS A 204 -5.23 7.45 -12.47
CA HIS A 204 -6.02 8.67 -12.43
C HIS A 204 -7.47 8.29 -12.70
N GLN A 205 -8.24 8.14 -11.62
CA GLN A 205 -9.61 7.66 -11.62
C GLN A 205 -10.53 8.61 -10.84
N PRO A 206 -11.85 8.50 -11.02
CA PRO A 206 -12.81 9.22 -10.20
C PRO A 206 -12.59 8.89 -8.72
N SER A 207 -12.77 9.89 -7.84
CA SER A 207 -12.50 9.75 -6.40
C SER A 207 -13.15 8.52 -5.73
N PRO A 208 -14.37 8.09 -6.08
CA PRO A 208 -14.93 6.86 -5.50
C PRO A 208 -14.20 5.58 -5.89
N ALA A 209 -13.59 5.55 -7.09
CA ALA A 209 -12.79 4.43 -7.58
C ALA A 209 -11.30 4.51 -7.16
N ASP A 210 -10.90 5.56 -6.44
CA ASP A 210 -9.51 5.77 -6.04
C ASP A 210 -9.10 4.94 -4.82
N GLY A 211 -10.04 4.30 -4.11
CA GLY A 211 -9.74 3.57 -2.88
C GLY A 211 -9.78 4.44 -1.64
N PHE A 212 -10.75 5.36 -1.59
CA PHE A 212 -10.99 6.18 -0.42
C PHE A 212 -11.12 5.30 0.85
N PRO A 213 -10.43 5.64 1.95
CA PRO A 213 -10.10 4.66 2.99
C PRO A 213 -11.28 4.22 3.87
N HIS A 214 -12.38 4.97 3.89
CA HIS A 214 -13.55 4.66 4.71
C HIS A 214 -14.81 5.40 4.23
N ASP A 215 -15.99 4.95 4.65
CA ASP A 215 -17.24 5.65 4.36
C ASP A 215 -17.29 7.01 5.07
N ILE A 216 -17.74 8.05 4.37
CA ILE A 216 -17.83 9.42 4.91
C ILE A 216 -19.26 9.94 4.90
N SER A 217 -19.66 10.54 6.02
CA SER A 217 -21.00 11.11 6.21
C SER A 217 -21.18 12.47 5.54
N ASN A 218 -20.15 13.32 5.58
CA ASN A 218 -20.15 14.64 4.95
C ASN A 218 -19.53 14.55 3.54
N ARG A 219 -20.31 14.05 2.59
CA ARG A 219 -19.89 13.81 1.20
C ARG A 219 -20.80 14.55 0.21
N PRO A 220 -20.31 14.90 -1.00
CA PRO A 220 -21.19 15.33 -2.07
C PRO A 220 -22.12 14.19 -2.51
N SER A 221 -23.28 14.52 -3.07
CA SER A 221 -24.25 13.53 -3.55
C SER A 221 -23.70 12.62 -4.65
N SER A 222 -22.72 13.09 -5.42
CA SER A 222 -22.02 12.34 -6.46
C SER A 222 -21.04 11.29 -5.94
N PHE A 223 -20.60 11.40 -4.68
CA PHE A 223 -19.75 10.39 -4.05
C PHE A 223 -20.63 9.33 -3.39
N PRO A 224 -20.38 8.02 -3.55
CA PRO A 224 -21.25 6.98 -3.02
C PRO A 224 -21.29 6.98 -1.48
N ALA A 225 -22.40 6.48 -0.93
CA ALA A 225 -22.57 6.31 0.51
C ALA A 225 -21.59 5.32 1.12
N GLN A 226 -21.19 4.33 0.33
CA GLN A 226 -20.40 3.21 0.75
C GLN A 226 -19.30 2.93 -0.29
N VAL A 227 -18.06 3.13 0.12
CA VAL A 227 -16.84 2.73 -0.61
C VAL A 227 -16.17 1.53 0.05
N THR A 228 -16.44 1.35 1.34
CA THR A 228 -15.99 0.19 2.12
C THR A 228 -16.70 -1.07 1.66
N ILE A 229 -15.93 -2.11 1.39
CA ILE A 229 -16.44 -3.43 1.03
C ILE A 229 -16.47 -4.31 2.29
N PRO A 230 -17.60 -4.41 3.01
CA PRO A 230 -17.72 -5.33 4.13
C PRO A 230 -17.72 -6.77 3.63
N VAL A 231 -17.54 -7.72 4.55
CA VAL A 231 -17.72 -9.15 4.26
C VAL A 231 -19.07 -9.40 3.57
N GLY A 232 -19.04 -10.09 2.42
CA GLY A 232 -20.19 -10.36 1.57
C GLY A 232 -20.59 -9.21 0.63
N GLY A 233 -19.95 -8.05 0.74
CA GLY A 233 -20.20 -6.89 -0.10
C GLY A 233 -19.37 -6.86 -1.39
N PHE A 234 -19.62 -5.85 -2.22
CA PHE A 234 -18.79 -5.51 -3.37
C PHE A 234 -18.73 -4.00 -3.58
N HIS A 235 -17.72 -3.54 -4.34
CA HIS A 235 -17.67 -2.19 -4.89
C HIS A 235 -17.20 -2.26 -6.35
N ASP A 236 -17.81 -1.41 -7.19
CA ASP A 236 -17.39 -1.27 -8.58
C ASP A 236 -16.30 -0.21 -8.63
N TYR A 237 -15.20 -0.47 -9.33
CA TYR A 237 -14.12 0.49 -9.55
C TYR A 237 -14.02 0.84 -11.03
N ALA A 238 -14.30 2.10 -11.36
CA ALA A 238 -14.18 2.61 -12.72
C ALA A 238 -12.76 3.13 -13.00
N TYR A 239 -12.05 2.44 -13.89
CA TYR A 239 -10.71 2.81 -14.34
C TYR A 239 -10.76 3.20 -15.82
N PRO A 240 -11.09 4.46 -16.15
CA PRO A 240 -11.24 4.88 -17.54
C PRO A 240 -9.91 4.87 -18.31
N PHE A 241 -8.77 4.93 -17.61
CA PHE A 241 -7.43 5.11 -18.19
C PHE A 241 -7.37 6.23 -19.23
N ALA A 242 -8.14 7.27 -18.96
CA ALA A 242 -8.04 8.52 -19.67
C ALA A 242 -6.69 9.20 -19.35
N ASP A 243 -6.35 10.20 -20.15
CA ASP A 243 -5.11 10.94 -19.95
C ASP A 243 -5.11 11.71 -18.63
N VAL A 244 -3.92 11.89 -18.06
CA VAL A 244 -3.75 12.61 -16.79
C VAL A 244 -4.23 14.04 -16.95
N GLY A 245 -4.97 14.55 -15.95
CA GLY A 245 -5.56 15.89 -15.98
C GLY A 245 -6.94 15.98 -16.63
N ILE A 246 -7.49 14.91 -17.21
CA ILE A 246 -8.80 14.96 -17.87
C ILE A 246 -9.97 15.41 -16.96
N PHE A 247 -9.85 15.20 -15.64
CA PHE A 247 -10.95 15.50 -14.70
C PHE A 247 -10.96 16.95 -14.22
N ASP A 248 -9.81 17.62 -14.23
CA ASP A 248 -9.60 18.85 -13.47
C ASP A 248 -8.57 19.82 -14.09
N GLY A 249 -7.95 19.49 -15.23
CA GLY A 249 -6.85 20.27 -15.78
C GLY A 249 -6.47 20.00 -17.25
N PRO A 250 -5.35 20.57 -17.72
CA PRO A 250 -4.77 20.22 -19.01
C PRO A 250 -4.20 18.79 -18.98
N ILE A 251 -3.98 18.20 -20.16
CA ILE A 251 -3.32 16.90 -20.22
C ILE A 251 -1.86 17.02 -19.76
N GLU A 252 -1.47 16.24 -18.74
CA GLU A 252 -0.12 16.23 -18.16
C GLU A 252 0.63 14.94 -18.50
N GLU A 253 1.20 14.87 -19.70
CA GLU A 253 1.86 13.65 -20.18
C GLU A 253 3.04 13.17 -19.32
N ALA A 254 3.68 14.10 -18.58
CA ALA A 254 4.79 13.81 -17.69
C ALA A 254 4.38 12.98 -16.45
N GLU A 255 3.10 13.05 -16.06
CA GLU A 255 2.53 12.32 -14.93
C GLU A 255 1.97 10.95 -15.34
N ARG A 256 2.15 10.53 -16.60
CA ARG A 256 1.72 9.22 -17.08
C ARG A 256 2.50 8.11 -16.34
N PRO A 257 1.81 7.23 -15.61
CA PRO A 257 2.45 6.11 -14.90
C PRO A 257 2.95 5.05 -15.88
N SER A 258 3.98 4.31 -15.48
CA SER A 258 4.59 3.23 -16.27
C SER A 258 4.34 1.83 -15.72
N THR A 259 3.98 1.70 -14.45
CA THR A 259 3.66 0.45 -13.78
C THR A 259 2.57 0.71 -12.76
N TYR A 260 1.53 -0.12 -12.79
CA TYR A 260 0.43 -0.05 -11.84
C TYR A 260 0.50 -1.21 -10.88
N TRP A 261 -0.10 -0.99 -9.72
CA TRP A 261 -0.36 -2.02 -8.74
C TRP A 261 -1.57 -1.60 -7.94
N PHE A 262 -2.22 -2.55 -7.29
CA PHE A 262 -3.36 -2.24 -6.46
C PHE A 262 -3.27 -2.99 -5.16
N HIS A 263 -3.79 -2.36 -4.12
CA HIS A 263 -3.66 -2.86 -2.76
C HIS A 263 -4.82 -2.40 -1.90
N ASP A 264 -5.01 -3.07 -0.76
CA ASP A 264 -5.97 -2.61 0.23
C ASP A 264 -5.56 -1.22 0.77
N HIS A 265 -6.56 -0.37 1.03
CA HIS A 265 -6.39 1.00 1.50
C HIS A 265 -7.37 1.32 2.64
N PHE A 266 -7.85 0.30 3.36
CA PHE A 266 -8.84 0.49 4.42
C PHE A 266 -8.23 1.25 5.61
N LEU A 267 -8.95 2.25 6.12
CA LEU A 267 -8.50 3.13 7.19
C LEU A 267 -8.03 2.32 8.41
N ASP A 268 -6.88 2.73 8.98
CA ASP A 268 -6.21 2.11 10.13
C ASP A 268 -5.68 0.67 9.94
N PHE A 269 -6.08 -0.04 8.87
CA PHE A 269 -5.71 -1.44 8.65
C PHE A 269 -4.97 -1.71 7.35
N THR A 270 -4.74 -0.71 6.49
CA THR A 270 -3.96 -0.82 5.25
C THR A 270 -2.70 -1.67 5.43
N GLY A 271 -1.84 -1.35 6.40
CA GLY A 271 -0.59 -2.09 6.62
C GLY A 271 -0.81 -3.56 6.97
N GLN A 272 -1.82 -3.86 7.76
CA GLN A 272 -2.11 -5.24 8.20
C GLN A 272 -2.75 -6.06 7.06
N ASN A 273 -3.70 -5.46 6.35
CA ASN A 273 -4.39 -6.07 5.22
C ASN A 273 -3.45 -6.32 4.04
N VAL A 274 -2.57 -5.36 3.73
CA VAL A 274 -1.51 -5.53 2.73
C VAL A 274 -0.52 -6.63 3.18
N TYR A 275 -0.10 -6.64 4.44
CA TYR A 275 0.80 -7.68 4.96
C TYR A 275 0.16 -9.08 4.93
N ARG A 276 -1.16 -9.18 5.14
CA ARG A 276 -1.92 -10.43 4.94
C ARG A 276 -1.92 -10.91 3.50
N GLY A 277 -1.62 -10.03 2.54
CA GLY A 277 -1.44 -10.39 1.14
C GLY A 277 -2.28 -9.59 0.14
N LEU A 278 -3.04 -8.56 0.59
CA LEU A 278 -3.86 -7.73 -0.28
C LEU A 278 -3.06 -6.69 -1.06
N ALA A 279 -2.17 -7.16 -1.93
CA ALA A 279 -1.49 -6.39 -2.95
C ALA A 279 -1.27 -7.25 -4.20
N ASN A 280 -1.40 -6.65 -5.38
CA ASN A 280 -1.14 -7.33 -6.64
C ASN A 280 -0.72 -6.31 -7.73
N ILE A 281 -0.06 -6.79 -8.78
CA ILE A 281 0.40 -5.99 -9.92
C ILE A 281 -0.73 -5.78 -10.94
N ALA A 282 -0.72 -4.62 -11.59
CA ALA A 282 -1.65 -4.28 -12.66
C ALA A 282 -0.94 -3.82 -13.94
#